data_AF-A0A934G382-F1
#
_entry.id   AF-A0A934G382-F1
#
_cell.length_a   1.000
_cell.length_b   1.000
_cell.length_c   1.000
_cell.angle_alpha   90.00
_cell.angle_beta   90.00
_cell.angle_gamma   90.00
#
_symmetry.space_group_name_H-M   'P 1'
#
loop_
_entity.id
_entity.type
_entity.pdbx_description
1 polymer ?
#
loop_
_entity_poly.entity_id
_entity_poly.type
_entity_poly.pdbx_seq_one_letter_code
_entity_poly.pdbx_strand_id
1 'polypeptide(L)'
;MASSRKSNLTDCVAARLAPLLPKHSHILIGLSGGIDSVVLLHLLHSIAPRFDWRLSALHVHHGISPNADAWADFCAGFCAGYGIPLHLERVDIAPLRDEHGIEAAARKLRHAAFAGFPGEAVALAHHADDQAETLLLQLLRGAGVKGAASMPFCKQDDGHKVVRPLLDQSRADLFGYAQQHGLRWIEDESNADERYPRNFLRHRLLPLLEERFPACRETLARSTRHFAEADELLDELARQDGGEVLHGDRLNVDVLQSLSYPRAKNLLRYFLHAQGSPMPQAAQLDEMLLQLRTARGDAMVCVDFGGWQVRRYQGDIHVFPGPGAYDPGTVLPWTGEATLHWAAMGCDLAFRRDRGQGISLVRLQQAPVTLRLRGGGEKLRPHPHAAARSMKNLLQEHRIPPWQRERLPLLYCGETLAAVVGVAIAADFQAADSEPGIVVSLASGQGHGCQSLLESRPQNFLNSNHYLERSMAVERTLSIIKPDAVAKNVIGKIYSRFETNGLKIVAAQMRHLSRTEAEGFYAVHKARPFFKDLVDFMISGPVMIQVLEGPGAVQKNRDLMGATDPKKADKGTIRADFADSIDANAVHGSDSAENAKIEIDYFFGPKNICSR
;
A
#
# COMPACT_ATOMS: atom_id res chain seq x y z
N MET A 1 -0.59 31.84 -49.95
CA MET A 1 0.55 31.44 -49.11
C MET A 1 0.01 31.03 -47.74
N ALA A 2 -0.23 29.74 -47.54
CA ALA A 2 -0.60 29.18 -46.23
C ALA A 2 0.35 28.01 -45.97
N SER A 3 1.60 28.33 -45.65
CA SER A 3 2.55 27.37 -45.09
C SER A 3 2.16 27.17 -43.63
N SER A 4 1.31 26.17 -43.40
CA SER A 4 1.11 25.59 -42.09
C SER A 4 2.47 25.14 -41.58
N ARG A 5 3.00 25.82 -40.55
CA ARG A 5 4.20 25.40 -39.82
C ARG A 5 3.89 24.02 -39.21
N LYS A 6 4.26 22.93 -39.87
CA LYS A 6 4.49 21.65 -39.18
C LYS A 6 5.48 21.97 -38.06
N SER A 7 5.07 21.79 -36.82
CA SER A 7 5.94 21.97 -35.66
C SER A 7 7.21 21.15 -35.85
N ASN A 8 8.37 21.77 -35.64
CA ASN A 8 9.67 21.09 -35.76
C ASN A 8 9.70 19.91 -34.78
N LEU A 9 9.97 18.70 -35.28
CA LEU A 9 10.06 17.46 -34.49
C LEU A 9 10.91 17.64 -33.21
N THR A 10 12.00 18.39 -33.35
CA THR A 10 12.92 18.75 -32.26
C THR A 10 12.21 19.48 -31.12
N ASP A 11 11.37 20.47 -31.45
CA ASP A 11 10.67 21.28 -30.45
C ASP A 11 9.54 20.48 -29.78
N CYS A 12 8.83 19.64 -30.55
CA CYS A 12 7.82 18.74 -30.01
C CYS A 12 8.41 17.76 -28.99
N VAL A 13 9.53 17.13 -29.32
CA VAL A 13 10.19 16.17 -28.42
C VAL A 13 10.77 16.87 -27.19
N ALA A 14 11.43 18.03 -27.38
CA ALA A 14 11.96 18.82 -26.27
C ALA A 14 10.87 19.22 -25.28
N ALA A 15 9.71 19.70 -25.76
CA ALA A 15 8.60 20.14 -24.93
C ALA A 15 8.02 19.00 -24.07
N ARG A 16 8.02 17.76 -24.58
CA ARG A 16 7.52 16.60 -23.83
C ARG A 16 8.51 16.02 -22.84
N LEU A 17 9.81 16.11 -23.12
CA LEU A 17 10.86 15.60 -22.23
C LEU A 17 11.18 16.56 -21.09
N ALA A 18 11.12 17.87 -21.31
CA ALA A 18 11.50 18.87 -20.33
C ALA A 18 10.79 18.75 -18.95
N PRO A 19 9.48 18.43 -18.87
CA PRO A 19 8.81 18.24 -17.58
C PRO A 19 9.23 16.96 -16.85
N LEU A 20 9.79 15.98 -17.56
CA LEU A 20 10.10 14.65 -17.04
C LEU A 20 11.57 14.52 -16.62
N LEU A 21 12.46 15.24 -17.30
CA LEU A 21 13.90 15.15 -17.14
C LEU A 21 14.45 16.50 -16.66
N PRO A 22 14.96 16.59 -15.42
CA PRO A 22 15.61 17.79 -14.91
C PRO A 22 16.78 18.25 -15.80
N LYS A 23 17.18 19.52 -15.64
CA LYS A 23 18.45 20.00 -16.19
C LYS A 23 19.60 19.16 -15.65
N HIS A 24 20.65 19.00 -16.46
CA HIS A 24 21.82 18.17 -16.13
C HIS A 24 21.58 16.66 -16.03
N SER A 25 20.40 16.16 -16.40
CA SER A 25 20.12 14.72 -16.46
C SER A 25 21.08 13.98 -17.39
N HIS A 26 21.45 12.76 -17.03
CA HIS A 26 22.16 11.80 -17.85
C HIS A 26 21.16 10.81 -18.49
N ILE A 27 21.13 10.82 -19.83
CA ILE A 27 20.23 10.02 -20.63
C ILE A 27 21.03 8.95 -21.38
N LEU A 28 20.73 7.68 -21.12
CA LEU A 28 21.23 6.56 -21.91
C LEU A 28 20.30 6.29 -23.09
N ILE A 29 20.84 6.23 -24.29
CA ILE A 29 20.05 6.00 -25.51
C ILE A 29 20.25 4.55 -25.96
N GLY A 30 19.16 3.80 -26.09
CA GLY A 30 19.22 2.47 -26.70
C GLY A 30 19.50 2.57 -28.19
N LEU A 31 20.69 2.16 -28.64
CA LEU A 31 21.16 2.30 -30.01
C LEU A 31 21.29 0.94 -30.69
N SER A 32 20.33 0.56 -31.54
CA SER A 32 20.42 -0.66 -32.36
C SER A 32 21.18 -0.45 -33.67
N GLY A 33 21.34 0.81 -34.10
CA GLY A 33 21.91 1.18 -35.40
C GLY A 33 20.86 1.26 -36.52
N GLY A 34 19.63 0.79 -36.28
CA GLY A 34 18.49 1.01 -37.17
C GLY A 34 18.02 2.46 -37.18
N ILE A 35 17.26 2.82 -38.21
CA ILE A 35 16.82 4.21 -38.48
C ILE A 35 16.20 4.90 -37.26
N ASP A 36 15.32 4.22 -36.53
CA ASP A 36 14.60 4.83 -35.40
C ASP A 36 15.56 5.24 -34.29
N SER A 37 16.52 4.37 -33.97
CA SER A 37 17.53 4.62 -32.92
C SER A 37 18.56 5.67 -33.31
N VAL A 38 18.92 5.71 -34.60
CA VAL A 38 19.81 6.73 -35.19
C VAL A 38 19.15 8.11 -35.12
N VAL A 39 17.87 8.20 -35.52
CA VAL A 39 17.08 9.42 -35.45
C VAL A 39 16.92 9.87 -34.00
N LEU A 40 16.60 8.96 -33.08
CA LEU A 40 16.48 9.29 -31.66
C LEU A 40 17.78 9.89 -31.10
N LEU A 41 18.94 9.27 -31.39
CA LEU A 41 20.24 9.75 -30.92
C LEU A 41 20.55 11.14 -31.47
N HIS A 42 20.40 11.33 -32.78
CA HIS A 42 20.65 12.62 -33.42
C HIS A 42 19.71 13.71 -32.88
N LEU A 43 18.43 13.38 -32.70
CA LEU A 43 17.44 14.31 -32.17
C LEU A 43 17.78 14.73 -30.74
N LEU A 44 18.08 13.77 -29.85
CA LEU A 44 18.46 14.08 -28.47
C LEU A 44 19.78 14.85 -28.39
N HIS A 45 20.76 14.56 -29.26
CA HIS A 45 21.98 15.34 -29.38
C HIS A 45 21.71 16.82 -29.69
N SER A 46 20.75 17.10 -30.58
CA SER A 46 20.37 18.48 -30.92
C SER A 46 19.60 19.20 -29.80
N ILE A 47 18.92 18.46 -28.92
CA ILE A 47 18.11 18.99 -27.82
C ILE A 47 18.93 19.18 -26.54
N ALA A 48 19.86 18.28 -26.26
CA ALA A 48 20.62 18.22 -25.01
C ALA A 48 21.26 19.56 -24.59
N PRO A 49 21.84 20.38 -25.49
CA PRO A 49 22.39 21.70 -25.12
C PRO A 49 21.38 22.68 -24.54
N ARG A 50 20.07 22.51 -24.81
CA ARG A 50 19.02 23.39 -24.27
C ARG A 50 18.79 23.20 -22.76
N PHE A 51 19.18 22.04 -22.23
CA PHE A 51 18.93 21.62 -20.85
C PHE A 51 20.18 21.12 -20.12
N ASP A 52 21.35 21.28 -20.75
CA ASP A 52 22.64 20.79 -20.28
C ASP A 52 22.65 19.28 -20.00
N TRP A 53 21.89 18.49 -20.77
CA TRP A 53 21.82 17.05 -20.61
C TRP A 53 23.13 16.36 -21.04
N ARG A 54 23.51 15.32 -20.31
CA ARG A 54 24.59 14.41 -20.69
C ARG A 54 23.98 13.23 -21.43
N LEU A 55 24.57 12.86 -22.56
CA LEU A 55 24.10 11.72 -23.36
C LEU A 55 25.16 10.63 -23.35
N SER A 56 24.71 9.39 -23.25
CA SER A 56 25.47 8.18 -23.57
C SER A 56 24.59 7.26 -24.39
N ALA A 57 25.17 6.29 -25.08
CA ALA A 57 24.46 5.28 -25.84
C ALA A 57 24.80 3.88 -25.34
N LEU A 58 23.87 2.94 -25.45
CA LEU A 58 24.09 1.52 -25.22
C LEU A 58 23.72 0.74 -26.47
N HIS A 59 24.67 -0.01 -27.01
CA HIS A 59 24.44 -1.04 -28.01
C HIS A 59 24.54 -2.42 -27.36
N VAL A 60 23.52 -3.26 -27.57
CA VAL A 60 23.49 -4.63 -27.05
C VAL A 60 23.78 -5.60 -28.19
N HIS A 61 24.98 -6.17 -28.17
CA HIS A 61 25.45 -7.14 -29.15
C HIS A 61 25.03 -8.56 -28.71
N HIS A 62 24.00 -9.11 -29.34
CA HIS A 62 23.43 -10.42 -29.02
C HIS A 62 24.12 -11.61 -29.71
N GLY A 63 25.04 -11.37 -30.66
CA GLY A 63 25.83 -12.42 -31.32
C GLY A 63 25.04 -13.39 -32.21
N ILE A 64 23.85 -12.99 -32.66
CA ILE A 64 22.94 -13.86 -33.45
C ILE A 64 23.14 -13.67 -34.95
N SER A 65 23.22 -12.41 -35.41
CA SER A 65 23.41 -12.11 -36.83
C SER A 65 24.89 -12.21 -37.19
N PRO A 66 25.22 -12.73 -38.39
CA PRO A 66 26.58 -12.65 -38.91
C PRO A 66 27.08 -11.21 -39.08
N ASN A 67 26.18 -10.22 -39.13
CA ASN A 67 26.51 -8.80 -39.28
C ASN A 67 26.65 -8.05 -37.93
N ALA A 68 26.50 -8.73 -36.80
CA ALA A 68 26.42 -8.09 -35.48
C ALA A 68 27.68 -7.27 -35.12
N ASP A 69 28.88 -7.75 -35.47
CA ASP A 69 30.12 -6.99 -35.23
C ASP A 69 30.16 -5.71 -36.10
N ALA A 70 29.77 -5.80 -37.38
CA ALA A 70 29.69 -4.63 -38.27
C ALA A 70 28.66 -3.61 -37.76
N TRP A 71 27.57 -4.06 -37.13
CA TRP A 71 26.57 -3.17 -36.54
C TRP A 71 27.10 -2.45 -35.29
N ALA A 72 27.90 -3.13 -34.47
CA ALA A 72 28.58 -2.52 -33.34
C ALA A 72 29.60 -1.46 -33.80
N ASP A 73 30.38 -1.76 -34.83
CA ASP A 73 31.34 -0.83 -35.43
C ASP A 73 30.65 0.42 -36.00
N PHE A 74 29.53 0.23 -36.70
CA PHE A 74 28.71 1.35 -37.17
C PHE A 74 28.22 2.21 -36.00
N CYS A 75 27.68 1.62 -34.94
CA CYS A 75 27.20 2.35 -33.78
C CYS A 75 28.33 3.13 -33.09
N ALA A 76 29.51 2.51 -32.96
CA ALA A 76 30.70 3.15 -32.40
C ALA A 76 31.15 4.36 -33.24
N GLY A 77 31.23 4.20 -34.56
CA GLY A 77 31.56 5.30 -35.47
C GLY A 77 30.53 6.42 -35.45
N PHE A 78 29.24 6.08 -35.39
CA PHE A 78 28.15 7.06 -35.33
C PHE A 78 28.20 7.87 -34.03
N CYS A 79 28.35 7.21 -32.87
CA CYS A 79 28.52 7.88 -31.57
C CYS A 79 29.76 8.77 -31.51
N ALA A 80 30.89 8.30 -32.03
CA ALA A 80 32.14 9.06 -32.09
C ALA A 80 31.98 10.35 -32.91
N GLY A 81 31.23 10.31 -34.01
CA GLY A 81 30.94 11.47 -34.87
C GLY A 81 30.21 12.62 -34.15
N TYR A 82 29.48 12.33 -33.06
CA TYR A 82 28.75 13.32 -32.26
C TYR A 82 29.34 13.53 -30.86
N GLY A 83 30.49 12.91 -30.55
CA GLY A 83 31.12 13.00 -29.23
C GLY A 83 30.30 12.38 -28.10
N ILE A 84 29.49 11.35 -28.40
CA ILE A 84 28.64 10.67 -27.42
C ILE A 84 29.33 9.35 -26.99
N PRO A 85 29.56 9.11 -25.68
CA PRO A 85 30.09 7.83 -25.21
C PRO A 85 29.18 6.65 -25.57
N LEU A 86 29.75 5.58 -26.11
CA LEU A 86 29.05 4.32 -26.38
C LEU A 86 29.48 3.24 -25.40
N HIS A 87 28.50 2.62 -24.76
CA HIS A 87 28.64 1.38 -24.02
C HIS A 87 28.27 0.22 -24.95
N LEU A 88 29.14 -0.77 -25.07
CA LEU A 88 28.92 -1.97 -25.85
C LEU A 88 28.76 -3.16 -24.91
N GLU A 89 27.52 -3.65 -24.77
CA GLU A 89 27.22 -4.81 -23.93
C GLU A 89 27.12 -6.06 -24.81
N ARG A 90 28.01 -7.04 -24.61
CA ARG A 90 27.92 -8.34 -25.28
C ARG A 90 27.13 -9.30 -24.39
N VAL A 91 25.99 -9.77 -24.89
CA VAL A 91 25.10 -10.67 -24.13
C VAL A 91 25.06 -12.05 -24.76
N ASP A 92 25.17 -13.10 -23.93
CA ASP A 92 24.98 -14.48 -24.36
C ASP A 92 23.50 -14.88 -24.21
N ILE A 93 22.86 -15.17 -25.33
CA ILE A 93 21.46 -15.61 -25.37
C ILE A 93 21.28 -17.11 -25.11
N ALA A 94 22.35 -17.91 -25.22
CA ALA A 94 22.27 -19.37 -25.14
C ALA A 94 21.55 -19.87 -23.87
N PRO A 95 21.79 -19.32 -22.66
CA PRO A 95 21.15 -19.80 -21.43
C PRO A 95 19.63 -19.60 -21.38
N LEU A 96 19.10 -18.61 -22.10
CA LEU A 96 17.67 -18.22 -22.05
C LEU A 96 16.90 -18.62 -23.31
N ARG A 97 17.61 -19.12 -24.33
CA ARG A 97 17.04 -19.43 -25.63
C ARG A 97 15.99 -20.54 -25.55
N ASP A 98 16.28 -21.59 -24.80
CA ASP A 98 15.43 -22.79 -24.73
C ASP A 98 14.16 -22.56 -23.90
N GLU A 99 14.19 -21.65 -22.92
CA GLU A 99 13.05 -21.34 -22.05
C GLU A 99 12.07 -20.31 -22.64
N HIS A 100 12.56 -19.37 -23.45
CA HIS A 100 11.78 -18.19 -23.86
C HIS A 100 11.75 -17.95 -25.37
N GLY A 101 12.57 -18.67 -26.15
CA GLY A 101 12.83 -18.35 -27.54
C GLY A 101 13.76 -17.15 -27.70
N ILE A 102 14.25 -16.95 -28.93
CA ILE A 102 15.32 -15.99 -29.24
C ILE A 102 14.91 -14.54 -28.94
N GLU A 103 13.72 -14.11 -29.39
CA GLU A 103 13.27 -12.72 -29.27
C GLU A 103 13.02 -12.31 -27.81
N ALA A 104 12.38 -13.17 -27.02
CA ALA A 104 12.10 -12.87 -25.61
C ALA A 104 13.38 -12.94 -24.75
N ALA A 105 14.28 -13.88 -25.02
CA ALA A 105 15.60 -13.95 -24.38
C ALA A 105 16.43 -12.69 -24.66
N ALA A 106 16.54 -12.28 -25.94
CA ALA A 106 17.24 -11.07 -26.33
C ALA A 106 16.62 -9.81 -25.70
N ARG A 107 15.27 -9.74 -25.62
CA ARG A 107 14.57 -8.64 -24.96
C ARG A 107 14.88 -8.58 -23.46
N LYS A 108 14.86 -9.72 -22.76
CA LYS A 108 15.15 -9.80 -21.32
C LYS A 108 16.58 -9.35 -21.01
N LEU A 109 17.56 -9.84 -21.79
CA LEU A 109 18.97 -9.45 -21.63
C LEU A 109 19.20 -7.97 -21.95
N ARG A 110 18.53 -7.44 -22.99
CA ARG A 110 18.58 -6.01 -23.30
C ARG A 110 18.05 -5.15 -22.16
N HIS A 111 16.93 -5.55 -21.54
CA HIS A 111 16.38 -4.86 -20.38
C HIS A 111 17.33 -4.92 -19.18
N ALA A 112 17.95 -6.07 -18.92
CA ALA A 112 18.95 -6.20 -17.86
C ALA A 112 20.17 -5.30 -18.08
N ALA A 113 20.63 -5.17 -19.34
CA ALA A 113 21.73 -4.27 -19.69
C ALA A 113 21.39 -2.79 -19.43
N PHE A 114 20.12 -2.39 -19.64
CA PHE A 114 19.66 -1.04 -19.29
C PHE A 114 19.54 -0.82 -17.77
N ALA A 115 19.15 -1.85 -17.01
CA ALA A 115 18.93 -1.74 -15.57
C ALA A 115 20.21 -1.41 -14.77
N GLY A 116 21.39 -1.74 -15.30
CA GLY A 116 22.68 -1.41 -14.68
C GLY A 116 23.11 0.06 -14.83
N PHE A 117 22.34 0.89 -15.54
CA PHE A 117 22.72 2.28 -15.80
C PHE A 117 22.43 3.20 -14.62
N PRO A 118 23.43 3.97 -14.12
CA PRO A 118 23.26 4.82 -12.93
C PRO A 118 22.64 6.20 -13.21
N GLY A 119 22.25 6.51 -14.46
CA GLY A 119 21.68 7.82 -14.80
C GLY A 119 20.16 7.88 -14.69
N GLU A 120 19.61 9.07 -14.93
CA GLU A 120 18.22 9.41 -14.64
C GLU A 120 17.22 8.77 -15.62
N ALA A 121 17.64 8.52 -16.87
CA ALA A 121 16.73 8.00 -17.88
C ALA A 121 17.38 7.12 -18.95
N VAL A 122 16.57 6.18 -19.46
CA VAL A 122 16.83 5.38 -20.65
C VAL A 122 15.84 5.77 -21.74
N ALA A 123 16.33 6.24 -22.88
CA ALA A 123 15.53 6.63 -24.04
C ALA A 123 15.50 5.50 -25.09
N LEU A 124 14.29 5.11 -25.51
CA LEU A 124 14.07 4.07 -26.52
C LEU A 124 13.30 4.60 -27.73
N ALA A 125 13.68 4.16 -28.92
CA ALA A 125 13.19 4.69 -30.19
C ALA A 125 11.84 4.12 -30.67
N HIS A 126 10.95 3.79 -29.74
CA HIS A 126 9.61 3.32 -30.11
C HIS A 126 8.78 4.46 -30.69
N HIS A 127 8.03 4.18 -31.76
CA HIS A 127 7.26 5.17 -32.52
C HIS A 127 5.78 4.81 -32.68
N ALA A 128 5.01 5.62 -33.42
CA ALA A 128 3.55 5.45 -33.54
C ALA A 128 3.16 4.13 -34.23
N ASP A 129 3.90 3.68 -35.24
CA ASP A 129 3.62 2.37 -35.84
C ASP A 129 3.86 1.21 -34.85
N ASP A 130 4.83 1.33 -33.94
CA ASP A 130 5.03 0.34 -32.87
C ASP A 130 3.85 0.29 -31.90
N GLN A 131 3.17 1.43 -31.67
CA GLN A 131 1.93 1.48 -30.91
C GLN A 131 0.82 0.72 -31.62
N ALA A 132 0.66 0.93 -32.92
CA ALA A 132 -0.35 0.22 -33.71
C ALA A 132 -0.13 -1.31 -33.70
N GLU A 133 1.12 -1.75 -33.90
CA GLU A 133 1.50 -3.16 -33.81
C GLU A 133 1.22 -3.75 -32.41
N THR A 134 1.62 -3.01 -31.37
CA THR A 134 1.41 -3.44 -29.97
C THR A 134 -0.07 -3.53 -29.64
N LEU A 135 -0.87 -2.55 -30.04
CA LEU A 135 -2.32 -2.55 -29.84
C LEU A 135 -2.96 -3.79 -30.47
N LEU A 136 -2.66 -4.06 -31.75
CA LEU A 136 -3.22 -5.22 -32.44
C LEU A 136 -2.84 -6.54 -31.76
N LEU A 137 -1.57 -6.70 -31.35
CA LEU A 137 -1.16 -7.89 -30.59
C LEU A 137 -1.91 -8.02 -29.27
N GLN A 138 -2.12 -6.91 -28.55
CA GLN A 138 -2.81 -6.92 -27.26
C GLN A 138 -4.31 -7.22 -27.43
N LEU A 139 -4.96 -6.65 -28.44
CA LEU A 139 -6.36 -6.93 -28.76
C LEU A 139 -6.57 -8.39 -29.16
N LEU A 140 -5.69 -8.95 -30.01
CA LEU A 140 -5.73 -10.36 -30.40
C LEU A 140 -5.51 -11.32 -29.21
N ARG A 141 -4.88 -10.85 -28.13
CA ARG A 141 -4.67 -11.59 -26.88
C ARG A 141 -5.78 -11.36 -25.85
N GLY A 142 -6.82 -10.58 -26.17
CA GLY A 142 -7.93 -10.28 -25.26
C GLY A 142 -7.58 -9.30 -24.14
N ALA A 143 -6.64 -8.38 -24.38
CA ALA A 143 -6.26 -7.38 -23.40
C ALA A 143 -7.41 -6.40 -23.06
N GLY A 144 -7.53 -6.02 -21.79
CA GLY A 144 -8.38 -4.91 -21.35
C GLY A 144 -7.73 -3.54 -21.57
N VAL A 145 -8.36 -2.47 -21.07
CA VAL A 145 -7.96 -1.07 -21.25
C VAL A 145 -6.46 -0.84 -21.02
N LYS A 146 -5.93 -1.23 -19.86
CA LYS A 146 -4.50 -1.12 -19.52
C LYS A 146 -3.56 -1.78 -20.53
N GLY A 147 -3.93 -2.94 -21.07
CA GLY A 147 -3.11 -3.62 -22.07
C GLY A 147 -3.25 -2.98 -23.46
N ALA A 148 -4.44 -2.49 -23.79
CA ALA A 148 -4.69 -1.76 -25.03
C ALA A 148 -4.03 -0.36 -25.06
N ALA A 149 -3.79 0.26 -23.90
CA ALA A 149 -2.97 1.46 -23.75
C ALA A 149 -1.51 1.27 -24.23
N SER A 150 -1.10 0.02 -24.48
CA SER A 150 0.14 -0.33 -25.17
C SER A 150 1.38 0.17 -24.41
N MET A 151 2.24 0.98 -25.03
CA MET A 151 3.47 1.48 -24.36
C MET A 151 3.24 2.90 -23.85
N PRO A 152 3.57 3.23 -22.58
CA PRO A 152 3.48 4.60 -22.11
C PRO A 152 4.66 5.44 -22.62
N PHE A 153 4.48 6.76 -22.70
CA PHE A 153 5.56 7.69 -23.06
C PHE A 153 6.72 7.66 -22.07
N CYS A 154 6.40 7.58 -20.77
CA CYS A 154 7.36 7.46 -19.68
C CYS A 154 6.90 6.33 -18.76
N LYS A 155 7.82 5.45 -18.38
CA LYS A 155 7.61 4.41 -17.37
C LYS A 155 8.70 4.56 -16.30
N GLN A 156 8.33 4.53 -15.03
CA GLN A 156 9.31 4.38 -13.95
C GLN A 156 9.78 2.92 -13.90
N ASP A 157 11.09 2.71 -13.93
CA ASP A 157 11.74 1.42 -13.65
C ASP A 157 12.66 1.62 -12.43
N ASP A 158 13.00 0.55 -11.73
CA ASP A 158 13.81 0.63 -10.51
C ASP A 158 15.14 1.36 -10.80
N GLY A 159 15.27 2.57 -10.27
CA GLY A 159 16.45 3.43 -10.40
C GLY A 159 16.45 4.45 -11.55
N HIS A 160 15.61 4.33 -12.59
CA HIS A 160 15.61 5.27 -13.73
C HIS A 160 14.27 5.36 -14.48
N LYS A 161 14.08 6.41 -15.28
CA LYS A 161 12.90 6.58 -16.15
C LYS A 161 13.14 5.99 -17.54
N VAL A 162 12.27 5.12 -18.01
CA VAL A 162 12.26 4.67 -19.42
C VAL A 162 11.35 5.58 -20.24
N VAL A 163 11.93 6.39 -21.11
CA VAL A 163 11.23 7.35 -21.98
C VAL A 163 11.20 6.89 -23.44
N ARG A 164 10.11 7.20 -24.15
CA ARG A 164 9.92 6.87 -25.58
C ARG A 164 9.60 8.14 -26.36
N PRO A 165 10.62 8.96 -26.72
CA PRO A 165 10.38 10.30 -27.21
C PRO A 165 9.67 10.37 -28.57
N LEU A 166 9.79 9.31 -29.38
CA LEU A 166 9.26 9.25 -30.75
C LEU A 166 7.85 8.65 -30.85
N LEU A 167 7.20 8.37 -29.72
CA LEU A 167 5.98 7.55 -29.66
C LEU A 167 4.78 8.08 -30.46
N ASP A 168 4.75 9.39 -30.71
CA ASP A 168 3.72 10.07 -31.49
C ASP A 168 4.12 10.36 -32.94
N GLN A 169 5.32 9.92 -33.36
CA GLN A 169 5.83 10.13 -34.71
C GLN A 169 5.62 8.89 -35.56
N SER A 170 5.21 9.07 -36.81
CA SER A 170 5.12 7.95 -37.74
C SER A 170 6.51 7.52 -38.19
N ARG A 171 6.66 6.27 -38.62
CA ARG A 171 7.91 5.81 -39.24
C ARG A 171 8.28 6.63 -40.49
N ALA A 172 7.29 7.12 -41.22
CA ALA A 172 7.49 8.00 -42.38
C ALA A 172 8.10 9.36 -41.98
N ASP A 173 7.69 9.94 -40.85
CA ASP A 173 8.29 11.18 -40.32
C ASP A 173 9.74 10.97 -39.91
N LEU A 174 10.05 9.83 -39.28
CA LEU A 174 11.43 9.48 -38.90
C LEU A 174 12.31 9.30 -40.15
N PHE A 175 11.78 8.67 -41.19
CA PHE A 175 12.48 8.52 -42.46
C PHE A 175 12.74 9.88 -43.13
N GLY A 176 11.73 10.75 -43.18
CA GLY A 176 11.88 12.11 -43.69
C GLY A 176 12.92 12.93 -42.93
N TYR A 177 12.94 12.81 -41.59
CA TYR A 177 13.95 13.44 -40.75
C TYR A 177 15.37 12.90 -41.05
N ALA A 178 15.52 11.57 -41.13
CA ALA A 178 16.80 10.95 -41.44
C ALA A 178 17.36 11.41 -42.79
N GLN A 179 16.50 11.49 -43.82
CA GLN A 179 16.88 12.00 -45.13
C GLN A 179 17.26 13.49 -45.10
N GLN A 180 16.46 14.32 -44.43
CA GLN A 180 16.71 15.76 -44.31
C GLN A 180 18.08 16.06 -43.67
N HIS A 181 18.49 15.22 -42.72
CA HIS A 181 19.77 15.36 -42.00
C HIS A 181 20.90 14.51 -42.60
N GLY A 182 20.66 13.80 -43.70
CA GLY A 182 21.69 12.97 -44.35
C GLY A 182 22.23 11.84 -43.47
N LEU A 183 21.40 11.31 -42.57
CA LEU A 183 21.79 10.26 -41.65
C LEU A 183 21.94 8.93 -42.39
N ARG A 184 22.89 8.10 -41.93
CA ARG A 184 23.05 6.70 -42.36
C ARG A 184 22.52 5.80 -41.27
N TRP A 185 22.04 4.62 -41.62
CA TRP A 185 21.55 3.61 -40.68
C TRP A 185 21.76 2.20 -41.25
N ILE A 186 21.56 1.21 -40.39
CA ILE A 186 21.64 -0.21 -40.70
C ILE A 186 20.24 -0.74 -41.02
N GLU A 187 20.15 -1.64 -41.98
CA GLU A 187 18.97 -2.49 -42.18
C GLU A 187 19.21 -3.88 -41.62
N ASP A 188 18.46 -4.23 -40.56
CA ASP A 188 18.55 -5.56 -39.93
C ASP A 188 17.66 -6.55 -40.72
N GLU A 189 18.31 -7.58 -41.26
CA GLU A 189 17.72 -8.65 -42.06
C GLU A 189 16.64 -9.45 -41.34
N SER A 190 16.73 -9.58 -40.00
CA SER A 190 15.75 -10.32 -39.22
C SER A 190 14.38 -9.65 -39.19
N ASN A 191 14.31 -8.35 -39.51
CA ASN A 191 13.04 -7.63 -39.61
C ASN A 191 12.14 -8.16 -40.74
N ALA A 192 12.68 -8.91 -41.71
CA ALA A 192 11.91 -9.50 -42.81
C ALA A 192 11.29 -10.87 -42.46
N ASP A 193 11.62 -11.46 -41.31
CA ASP A 193 11.18 -12.81 -40.96
C ASP A 193 9.74 -12.83 -40.42
N GLU A 194 8.78 -13.19 -41.26
CA GLU A 194 7.34 -13.24 -40.93
C GLU A 194 6.97 -14.34 -39.92
N ARG A 195 7.88 -15.24 -39.52
CA ARG A 195 7.61 -16.22 -38.45
C ARG A 195 7.35 -15.55 -37.10
N TYR A 196 7.89 -14.34 -36.90
CA TYR A 196 7.63 -13.55 -35.70
C TYR A 196 6.30 -12.80 -35.83
N PRO A 197 5.38 -12.90 -34.84
CA PRO A 197 4.05 -12.29 -34.93
C PRO A 197 4.07 -10.80 -35.27
N ARG A 198 5.05 -10.06 -34.75
CA ARG A 198 5.18 -8.63 -34.98
C ARG A 198 5.57 -8.29 -36.42
N ASN A 199 6.48 -9.07 -37.02
CA ASN A 199 6.87 -8.93 -38.42
C ASN A 199 5.72 -9.30 -39.36
N PHE A 200 4.97 -10.36 -39.05
CA PHE A 200 3.75 -10.71 -39.78
C PHE A 200 2.73 -9.56 -39.79
N LEU A 201 2.49 -8.93 -38.63
CA LEU A 201 1.60 -7.76 -38.57
C LEU A 201 2.10 -6.60 -39.44
N ARG A 202 3.40 -6.32 -39.37
CA ARG A 202 4.04 -5.22 -40.09
C ARG A 202 4.01 -5.39 -41.61
N HIS A 203 4.27 -6.59 -42.11
CA HIS A 203 4.46 -6.87 -43.54
C HIS A 203 3.23 -7.41 -44.25
N ARG A 204 2.28 -8.01 -43.52
CA ARG A 204 1.09 -8.63 -44.11
C ARG A 204 -0.20 -7.97 -43.66
N LEU A 205 -0.45 -7.91 -42.36
CA LEU A 205 -1.77 -7.46 -41.87
C LEU A 205 -1.97 -5.96 -42.03
N LEU A 206 -1.02 -5.14 -41.59
CA LEU A 206 -1.15 -3.68 -41.65
C LEU A 206 -1.24 -3.19 -43.11
N PRO A 207 -0.41 -3.65 -44.07
CA PRO A 207 -0.57 -3.27 -45.47
C PRO A 207 -1.94 -3.63 -46.04
N LEU A 208 -2.45 -4.83 -45.73
CA LEU A 208 -3.79 -5.25 -46.16
C LEU A 208 -4.90 -4.36 -45.58
N LEU A 209 -4.75 -3.91 -44.33
CA LEU A 209 -5.69 -2.95 -43.73
C LEU A 209 -5.57 -1.57 -44.37
N GLU A 210 -4.37 -1.13 -44.72
CA GLU A 210 -4.11 0.17 -45.37
C GLU A 210 -4.74 0.27 -46.76
N GLU A 211 -4.83 -0.84 -47.51
CA GLU A 211 -5.53 -0.88 -48.80
C GLU A 211 -6.98 -0.39 -48.70
N ARG A 212 -7.66 -0.70 -47.58
CA ARG A 212 -9.05 -0.29 -47.34
C ARG A 212 -9.18 0.93 -46.45
N PHE A 213 -8.23 1.11 -45.53
CA PHE A 213 -8.23 2.16 -44.52
C PHE A 213 -6.84 2.84 -44.50
N PRO A 214 -6.57 3.80 -45.40
CA PRO A 214 -5.23 4.36 -45.59
C PRO A 214 -4.59 4.98 -44.33
N ALA A 215 -5.40 5.43 -43.37
CA ALA A 215 -4.96 6.01 -42.11
C ALA A 215 -5.01 5.02 -40.93
N CYS A 216 -4.96 3.70 -41.17
CA CYS A 216 -5.19 2.71 -40.11
C CYS A 216 -4.12 2.77 -39.01
N ARG A 217 -2.83 2.95 -39.36
CA ARG A 217 -1.74 3.06 -38.38
C ARG A 217 -1.92 4.25 -37.45
N GLU A 218 -2.18 5.43 -38.02
CA GLU A 218 -2.45 6.66 -37.26
C GLU A 218 -3.69 6.51 -36.37
N THR A 219 -4.74 5.86 -36.87
CA THR A 219 -5.99 5.66 -36.13
C THR A 219 -5.82 4.66 -34.99
N LEU A 220 -5.04 3.60 -35.20
CA LEU A 220 -4.68 2.63 -34.16
C LEU A 220 -3.80 3.28 -33.09
N ALA A 221 -2.76 4.02 -33.48
CA ALA A 221 -1.90 4.76 -32.55
C ALA A 221 -2.67 5.85 -31.78
N ARG A 222 -3.65 6.52 -32.39
CA ARG A 222 -4.54 7.45 -31.67
C ARG A 222 -5.44 6.70 -30.67
N SER A 223 -5.91 5.51 -31.03
CA SER A 223 -6.74 4.69 -30.14
C SER A 223 -5.99 4.27 -28.88
N THR A 224 -4.67 4.00 -28.96
CA THR A 224 -3.88 3.70 -27.75
C THR A 224 -3.85 4.87 -26.77
N ARG A 225 -3.86 6.12 -27.25
CA ARG A 225 -3.97 7.31 -26.39
C ARG A 225 -5.30 7.36 -25.66
N HIS A 226 -6.41 7.08 -26.34
CA HIS A 226 -7.73 7.03 -25.69
C HIS A 226 -7.79 5.92 -24.63
N PHE A 227 -7.16 4.76 -24.88
CA PHE A 227 -7.05 3.71 -23.87
C PHE A 227 -6.16 4.10 -22.68
N ALA A 228 -5.07 4.84 -22.92
CA ALA A 228 -4.21 5.35 -21.86
C ALA A 228 -4.94 6.38 -20.99
N GLU A 229 -5.64 7.34 -21.58
CA GLU A 229 -6.48 8.30 -20.86
C GLU A 229 -7.56 7.59 -20.03
N ALA A 230 -8.19 6.56 -20.60
CA ALA A 230 -9.16 5.76 -19.87
C ALA A 230 -8.52 4.98 -18.69
N ASP A 231 -7.30 4.45 -18.84
CA ASP A 231 -6.57 3.78 -17.76
C ASP A 231 -6.23 4.76 -16.63
N GLU A 232 -5.78 5.98 -16.96
CA GLU A 232 -5.51 7.04 -15.98
C GLU A 232 -6.76 7.43 -15.18
N LEU A 233 -7.89 7.60 -15.87
CA LEU A 233 -9.18 7.89 -15.23
C LEU A 233 -9.67 6.72 -14.36
N LEU A 234 -9.42 5.49 -14.76
CA LEU A 234 -9.74 4.30 -13.96
C LEU A 234 -8.88 4.23 -12.71
N ASP A 235 -7.58 4.56 -12.78
CA ASP A 235 -6.70 4.64 -11.62
C ASP A 235 -7.10 5.79 -10.67
N GLU A 236 -7.54 6.93 -11.21
CA GLU A 236 -8.14 8.02 -10.43
C GLU A 236 -9.40 7.57 -9.69
N LEU A 237 -10.32 6.92 -10.40
CA LEU A 237 -11.57 6.40 -9.82
C LEU A 237 -11.28 5.36 -8.74
N ALA A 238 -10.31 4.47 -8.96
CA ALA A 238 -9.91 3.48 -7.97
C ALA A 238 -9.34 4.14 -6.70
N ARG A 239 -8.53 5.19 -6.83
CA ARG A 239 -8.04 5.96 -5.67
C ARG A 239 -9.17 6.62 -4.90
N GLN A 240 -10.14 7.21 -5.61
CA GLN A 240 -11.32 7.80 -4.99
C GLN A 240 -12.18 6.75 -4.27
N ASP A 241 -12.35 5.58 -4.90
CA ASP A 241 -13.10 4.45 -4.34
C ASP A 241 -12.41 3.83 -3.11
N GLY A 242 -11.08 3.76 -3.12
CA GLY A 242 -10.29 3.25 -2.00
C GLY A 242 -10.21 4.22 -0.81
N GLY A 243 -10.22 5.54 -1.07
CA GLY A 243 -10.17 6.58 -0.04
C GLY A 243 -9.01 6.42 0.95
N GLU A 244 -9.24 6.75 2.23
CA GLU A 244 -8.28 6.49 3.32
C GLU A 244 -8.10 5.00 3.62
N VAL A 245 -9.00 4.15 3.11
CA VAL A 245 -9.10 2.73 3.46
C VAL A 245 -8.10 1.86 2.67
N LEU A 246 -7.43 2.45 1.68
CA LEU A 246 -6.26 1.88 1.01
C LEU A 246 -5.00 2.20 1.86
N HIS A 247 -4.88 1.53 3.00
CA HIS A 247 -3.73 1.70 3.90
C HIS A 247 -2.58 0.79 3.48
N GLY A 248 -1.62 1.30 2.72
CA GLY A 248 -0.40 0.56 2.38
C GLY A 248 -0.69 -0.77 1.72
N ASP A 249 -0.60 -1.87 2.47
CA ASP A 249 -0.78 -3.26 2.06
C ASP A 249 -2.20 -3.84 2.25
N ARG A 250 -3.19 -3.01 2.60
CA ARG A 250 -4.56 -3.48 2.91
C ARG A 250 -5.65 -2.78 2.12
N LEU A 251 -6.70 -3.54 1.86
CA LEU A 251 -7.96 -3.07 1.29
C LEU A 251 -9.15 -3.62 2.09
N ASN A 252 -10.01 -2.76 2.61
CA ASN A 252 -11.19 -3.22 3.34
C ASN A 252 -12.26 -3.79 2.39
N VAL A 253 -12.86 -4.91 2.78
CA VAL A 253 -13.84 -5.64 1.99
C VAL A 253 -15.19 -4.91 1.88
N ASP A 254 -15.56 -4.11 2.88
CA ASP A 254 -16.84 -3.39 2.91
C ASP A 254 -16.87 -2.34 1.79
N VAL A 255 -15.72 -1.74 1.46
CA VAL A 255 -15.55 -0.87 0.30
C VAL A 255 -15.87 -1.65 -0.99
N LEU A 256 -15.27 -2.82 -1.21
CA LEU A 256 -15.59 -3.66 -2.38
C LEU A 256 -17.05 -4.12 -2.42
N GLN A 257 -17.67 -4.36 -1.26
CA GLN A 257 -19.06 -4.78 -1.17
C GLN A 257 -20.03 -3.65 -1.53
N SER A 258 -19.75 -2.43 -1.09
CA SER A 258 -20.58 -1.24 -1.35
C SER A 258 -20.52 -0.74 -2.81
N LEU A 259 -19.46 -1.07 -3.54
CA LEU A 259 -19.29 -0.69 -4.94
C LEU A 259 -20.05 -1.61 -5.91
N SER A 260 -20.37 -1.06 -7.09
CA SER A 260 -20.83 -1.89 -8.22
C SER A 260 -19.74 -2.88 -8.63
N TYR A 261 -20.11 -4.02 -9.21
CA TYR A 261 -19.14 -5.06 -9.58
C TYR A 261 -17.98 -4.53 -10.45
N PRO A 262 -18.22 -3.70 -11.50
CA PRO A 262 -17.13 -3.13 -12.29
C PRO A 262 -16.18 -2.21 -11.50
N ARG A 263 -16.72 -1.38 -10.58
CA ARG A 263 -15.90 -0.49 -9.74
C ARG A 263 -15.08 -1.27 -8.72
N ALA A 264 -15.69 -2.26 -8.09
CA ALA A 264 -14.99 -3.17 -7.18
C ALA A 264 -13.85 -3.93 -7.90
N LYS A 265 -14.09 -4.38 -9.15
CA LYS A 265 -13.05 -5.00 -9.99
C LYS A 265 -11.92 -4.02 -10.31
N ASN A 266 -12.26 -2.77 -10.66
CA ASN A 266 -11.27 -1.73 -10.91
C ASN A 266 -10.40 -1.44 -9.68
N LEU A 267 -11.02 -1.26 -8.51
CA LEU A 267 -10.32 -1.05 -7.25
C LEU A 267 -9.41 -2.24 -6.88
N LEU A 268 -9.89 -3.47 -7.04
CA LEU A 268 -9.06 -4.66 -6.80
C LEU A 268 -7.86 -4.73 -7.76
N ARG A 269 -8.04 -4.42 -9.05
CA ARG A 269 -6.93 -4.34 -10.02
C ARG A 269 -5.91 -3.29 -9.63
N TYR A 270 -6.36 -2.10 -9.27
CA TYR A 270 -5.50 -1.01 -8.80
C TYR A 270 -4.70 -1.44 -7.57
N PHE A 271 -5.36 -2.03 -6.58
CA PHE A 271 -4.72 -2.52 -5.36
C PHE A 271 -3.64 -3.58 -5.65
N LEU A 272 -3.96 -4.60 -6.46
CA LEU A 272 -2.99 -5.63 -6.88
C LEU A 272 -1.77 -5.03 -7.58
N HIS A 273 -1.99 -4.05 -8.46
CA HIS A 273 -0.90 -3.36 -9.17
C HIS A 273 -0.04 -2.52 -8.23
N ALA A 274 -0.66 -1.81 -7.27
CA ALA A 274 0.05 -1.00 -6.29
C ALA A 274 0.96 -1.84 -5.36
N GLN A 275 0.61 -3.11 -5.12
CA GLN A 275 1.46 -4.05 -4.37
C GLN A 275 2.59 -4.67 -5.21
N GLY A 276 2.68 -4.37 -6.52
CA GLY A 276 3.66 -4.98 -7.42
C GLY A 276 3.35 -6.43 -7.78
N SER A 277 2.13 -6.91 -7.52
CA SER A 277 1.72 -8.28 -7.85
C SER A 277 1.49 -8.47 -9.36
N PRO A 278 1.69 -9.68 -9.91
CA PRO A 278 1.29 -9.98 -11.27
C PRO A 278 -0.23 -9.87 -11.41
N MET A 279 -0.70 -9.32 -12.53
CA MET A 279 -2.14 -9.21 -12.77
C MET A 279 -2.76 -10.58 -13.08
N PRO A 280 -3.79 -11.05 -12.33
CA PRO A 280 -4.47 -12.30 -12.65
C PRO A 280 -5.17 -12.27 -14.01
N GLN A 281 -5.40 -13.46 -14.59
CA GLN A 281 -6.25 -13.58 -15.77
C GLN A 281 -7.68 -13.15 -15.46
N ALA A 282 -8.44 -12.72 -16.48
CA ALA A 282 -9.77 -12.14 -16.29
C ALA A 282 -10.71 -13.04 -15.47
N ALA A 283 -10.79 -14.34 -15.79
CA ALA A 283 -11.61 -15.30 -15.07
C ALA A 283 -11.18 -15.47 -13.60
N GLN A 284 -9.86 -15.57 -13.35
CA GLN A 284 -9.32 -15.69 -12.00
C GLN A 284 -9.57 -14.43 -11.16
N LEU A 285 -9.48 -13.26 -11.77
CA LEU A 285 -9.79 -11.98 -11.11
C LEU A 285 -11.28 -11.88 -10.76
N ASP A 286 -12.17 -12.31 -11.66
CA ASP A 286 -13.62 -12.31 -11.44
C ASP A 286 -14.02 -13.28 -10.32
N GLU A 287 -13.42 -14.47 -10.30
CA GLU A 287 -13.61 -15.44 -9.23
C GLU A 287 -13.06 -14.92 -7.90
N MET A 288 -11.84 -14.37 -7.89
CA MET A 288 -11.22 -13.76 -6.72
C MET A 288 -12.12 -12.67 -6.13
N LEU A 289 -12.61 -11.75 -6.96
CA LEU A 289 -13.52 -10.69 -6.51
C LEU A 289 -14.82 -11.26 -5.94
N LEU A 290 -15.39 -12.29 -6.57
CA LEU A 290 -16.60 -12.94 -6.09
C LEU A 290 -16.40 -13.57 -4.71
N GLN A 291 -15.30 -14.32 -4.52
CA GLN A 291 -14.97 -14.94 -3.24
C GLN A 291 -14.75 -13.88 -2.16
N LEU A 292 -14.01 -12.81 -2.46
CA LEU A 292 -13.75 -11.74 -1.50
C LEU A 292 -15.04 -11.05 -1.03
N ARG A 293 -15.97 -10.76 -1.96
CA ARG A 293 -17.22 -10.05 -1.66
C ARG A 293 -18.27 -10.92 -0.97
N THR A 294 -18.39 -12.19 -1.34
CA THR A 294 -19.51 -13.04 -0.91
C THR A 294 -19.18 -13.96 0.25
N ALA A 295 -17.90 -14.16 0.57
CA ALA A 295 -17.48 -14.94 1.71
C ALA A 295 -18.06 -14.39 3.03
N ARG A 296 -18.40 -15.31 3.95
CA ARG A 296 -18.87 -14.97 5.30
C ARG A 296 -17.79 -14.16 6.03
N GLY A 297 -18.17 -13.34 7.01
CA GLY A 297 -17.24 -12.45 7.72
C GLY A 297 -16.09 -13.16 8.43
N ASP A 298 -16.27 -14.43 8.79
CA ASP A 298 -15.29 -15.31 9.43
C ASP A 298 -14.52 -16.22 8.46
N ALA A 299 -14.87 -16.19 7.17
CA ALA A 299 -14.24 -17.05 6.17
C ALA A 299 -12.81 -16.58 5.85
N MET A 300 -11.88 -17.53 5.97
CA MET A 300 -10.48 -17.37 5.61
C MET A 300 -10.28 -17.56 4.11
N VAL A 301 -10.74 -16.58 3.32
CA VAL A 301 -10.52 -16.60 1.86
C VAL A 301 -9.01 -16.60 1.59
N CYS A 302 -8.55 -17.51 0.74
CA CYS A 302 -7.17 -17.61 0.28
C CYS A 302 -7.18 -17.96 -1.20
N VAL A 303 -6.66 -17.07 -2.03
CA VAL A 303 -6.58 -17.24 -3.49
C VAL A 303 -5.13 -17.13 -3.92
N ASP A 304 -4.59 -18.21 -4.49
CA ASP A 304 -3.26 -18.25 -5.08
C ASP A 304 -3.28 -17.79 -6.55
N PHE A 305 -2.33 -16.93 -6.95
CA PHE A 305 -2.20 -16.44 -8.32
C PHE A 305 -0.74 -16.06 -8.62
N GLY A 306 -0.12 -16.64 -9.66
CA GLY A 306 1.21 -16.21 -10.13
C GLY A 306 2.32 -16.18 -9.06
N GLY A 307 2.29 -17.09 -8.08
CA GLY A 307 3.23 -17.09 -6.95
C GLY A 307 2.92 -16.06 -5.86
N TRP A 308 1.74 -15.44 -5.89
CA TRP A 308 1.20 -14.50 -4.91
C TRP A 308 -0.07 -15.06 -4.27
N GLN A 309 -0.44 -14.51 -3.12
CA GLN A 309 -1.67 -14.85 -2.41
C GLN A 309 -2.49 -13.60 -2.09
N VAL A 310 -3.79 -13.70 -2.31
CA VAL A 310 -4.78 -12.77 -1.75
C VAL A 310 -5.49 -13.47 -0.60
N ARG A 311 -5.53 -12.83 0.57
CA ARG A 311 -6.22 -13.37 1.73
C ARG A 311 -7.16 -12.36 2.36
N ARG A 312 -8.27 -12.83 2.92
CA ARG A 312 -9.20 -12.02 3.71
C ARG A 312 -9.07 -12.37 5.19
N TYR A 313 -8.93 -11.36 6.05
CA TYR A 313 -8.93 -11.51 7.50
C TYR A 313 -9.53 -10.29 8.19
N GLN A 314 -10.52 -10.52 9.07
CA GLN A 314 -11.20 -9.46 9.84
C GLN A 314 -11.71 -8.27 9.01
N GLY A 315 -12.18 -8.54 7.79
CA GLY A 315 -12.67 -7.49 6.89
C GLY A 315 -11.60 -6.83 6.04
N ASP A 316 -10.32 -7.12 6.27
CA ASP A 316 -9.21 -6.63 5.45
C ASP A 316 -8.77 -7.68 4.42
N ILE A 317 -8.40 -7.20 3.24
CA ILE A 317 -7.82 -7.96 2.14
C ILE A 317 -6.32 -7.66 2.12
N HIS A 318 -5.52 -8.72 2.13
CA HIS A 318 -4.07 -8.68 2.11
C HIS A 318 -3.56 -9.34 0.84
N VAL A 319 -2.53 -8.74 0.23
CA VAL A 319 -1.86 -9.26 -0.96
C VAL A 319 -0.38 -9.32 -0.68
N PHE A 320 0.23 -10.49 -0.90
CA PHE A 320 1.66 -10.69 -0.66
C PHE A 320 2.17 -11.85 -1.51
N PRO A 321 3.50 -11.91 -1.79
CA PRO A 321 4.11 -13.08 -2.41
C PRO A 321 3.77 -14.33 -1.59
N GLY A 322 3.46 -15.43 -2.27
CA GLY A 322 3.13 -16.70 -1.65
C GLY A 322 4.22 -17.08 -0.65
N PRO A 323 3.87 -17.37 0.61
CA PRO A 323 4.87 -17.51 1.64
C PRO A 323 5.65 -18.81 1.37
N GLY A 324 6.94 -18.67 1.10
CA GLY A 324 7.80 -19.78 0.69
C GLY A 324 7.77 -20.96 1.66
N ALA A 325 8.23 -22.12 1.18
CA ALA A 325 8.43 -23.28 2.03
C ALA A 325 9.39 -22.92 3.17
N TYR A 326 9.09 -23.39 4.38
CA TYR A 326 9.93 -23.22 5.55
C TYR A 326 9.92 -24.54 6.32
N ASP A 327 11.01 -24.81 7.05
CA ASP A 327 11.08 -25.98 7.93
C ASP A 327 10.48 -25.62 9.29
N PRO A 328 9.34 -26.21 9.71
CA PRO A 328 8.76 -25.98 11.03
C PRO A 328 9.69 -26.37 12.18
N GLY A 329 10.67 -27.26 11.94
CA GLY A 329 11.70 -27.67 12.89
C GLY A 329 12.88 -26.71 13.01
N THR A 330 12.84 -25.55 12.34
CA THR A 330 13.92 -24.56 12.37
C THR A 330 14.20 -24.09 13.80
N VAL A 331 15.44 -24.30 14.25
CA VAL A 331 16.00 -23.76 15.49
C VAL A 331 17.28 -23.02 15.14
N LEU A 332 17.26 -21.70 15.25
CA LEU A 332 18.43 -20.86 14.97
C LEU A 332 19.07 -20.39 16.27
N PRO A 333 20.32 -20.74 16.57
CA PRO A 333 21.02 -20.18 17.71
C PRO A 333 21.27 -18.69 17.48
N TRP A 334 21.15 -17.89 18.53
CA TRP A 334 21.58 -16.49 18.54
C TRP A 334 22.72 -16.35 19.55
N THR A 335 23.87 -15.87 19.09
CA THR A 335 25.11 -15.76 19.86
C THR A 335 25.55 -14.32 20.12
N GLY A 336 24.74 -13.34 19.72
CA GLY A 336 24.99 -11.91 19.91
C GLY A 336 25.11 -11.11 18.62
N GLU A 337 24.73 -11.71 17.49
CA GLU A 337 24.71 -11.08 16.17
C GLU A 337 23.78 -9.86 16.17
N ALA A 338 24.18 -8.81 15.45
CA ALA A 338 23.36 -7.60 15.29
C ALA A 338 22.18 -7.83 14.34
N THR A 339 22.34 -8.74 13.38
CA THR A 339 21.30 -9.14 12.44
C THR A 339 21.28 -10.65 12.26
N LEU A 340 20.09 -11.23 12.07
CA LEU A 340 19.91 -12.66 11.81
C LEU A 340 18.79 -12.86 10.78
N HIS A 341 19.08 -13.60 9.71
CA HIS A 341 18.10 -13.85 8.64
C HIS A 341 17.03 -14.86 9.08
N TRP A 342 15.76 -14.46 9.02
CA TRP A 342 14.61 -15.29 9.36
C TRP A 342 13.85 -15.75 8.10
N ALA A 343 14.27 -16.89 7.57
CA ALA A 343 13.77 -17.45 6.31
C ALA A 343 12.24 -17.68 6.30
N ALA A 344 11.63 -18.03 7.42
CA ALA A 344 10.20 -18.32 7.49
C ALA A 344 9.31 -17.11 7.14
N MET A 345 9.81 -15.89 7.33
CA MET A 345 9.15 -14.64 6.89
C MET A 345 9.90 -13.93 5.75
N GLY A 346 11.06 -14.45 5.32
CA GLY A 346 11.90 -13.81 4.30
C GLY A 346 12.41 -12.42 4.70
N CYS A 347 12.70 -12.21 5.98
CA CYS A 347 13.16 -10.91 6.52
C CYS A 347 14.33 -11.09 7.47
N ASP A 348 15.04 -10.00 7.77
CA ASP A 348 16.11 -10.01 8.77
C ASP A 348 15.58 -9.53 10.13
N LEU A 349 16.09 -10.10 11.20
CA LEU A 349 15.86 -9.65 12.56
C LEU A 349 17.02 -8.76 12.98
N ALA A 350 16.73 -7.54 13.43
CA ALA A 350 17.72 -6.64 14.02
C ALA A 350 17.68 -6.74 15.54
N PHE A 351 18.85 -6.94 16.14
CA PHE A 351 19.07 -7.03 17.59
C PHE A 351 19.83 -5.78 18.04
N ARG A 352 19.10 -4.77 18.52
CA ARG A 352 19.69 -3.53 19.01
C ARG A 352 19.88 -3.61 20.52
N ARG A 353 21.10 -3.33 20.98
CA ARG A 353 21.39 -3.18 22.42
C ARG A 353 20.84 -1.85 22.90
N ASP A 354 20.15 -1.87 24.03
CA ASP A 354 19.58 -0.70 24.68
C ASP A 354 19.66 -0.85 26.21
N ARG A 355 19.58 0.24 26.97
CA ARG A 355 19.60 0.17 28.45
C ARG A 355 18.23 0.50 29.01
N GLY A 356 17.75 -0.33 29.94
CA GLY A 356 16.44 -0.17 30.56
C GLY A 356 15.26 -0.59 29.67
N GLN A 357 15.53 -1.24 28.53
CA GLN A 357 14.53 -1.56 27.52
C GLN A 357 14.77 -2.94 26.92
N GLY A 358 13.68 -3.62 26.54
CA GLY A 358 13.75 -4.90 25.82
C GLY A 358 13.95 -6.11 26.71
N ILE A 359 14.58 -7.12 26.13
CA ILE A 359 14.85 -8.41 26.77
C ILE A 359 16.15 -8.28 27.56
N SER A 360 16.13 -8.57 28.86
CA SER A 360 17.32 -8.50 29.73
C SER A 360 18.45 -9.38 29.17
N LEU A 361 19.59 -8.76 28.90
CA LEU A 361 20.79 -9.47 28.45
C LEU A 361 21.30 -10.42 29.54
N VAL A 362 21.21 -10.01 30.80
CA VAL A 362 21.65 -10.79 31.96
C VAL A 362 20.85 -12.09 32.06
N ARG A 363 19.54 -12.03 31.82
CA ARG A 363 18.67 -13.22 31.84
C ARG A 363 18.83 -14.09 30.60
N LEU A 364 19.09 -13.49 29.44
CA LEU A 364 19.41 -14.25 28.22
C LEU A 364 20.74 -15.01 28.31
N GLN A 365 21.68 -14.57 29.13
CA GLN A 365 22.96 -15.28 29.33
C GLN A 365 22.86 -16.53 30.20
N GLN A 366 21.70 -16.81 30.82
CA GLN A 366 21.53 -17.96 31.72
C GLN A 366 21.47 -19.31 31.01
N ALA A 367 21.11 -19.32 29.72
CA ALA A 367 21.04 -20.52 28.89
C ALA A 367 21.23 -20.15 27.41
N PRO A 368 21.48 -21.13 26.52
CA PRO A 368 21.57 -20.88 25.09
C PRO A 368 20.29 -20.23 24.55
N VAL A 369 20.44 -19.17 23.75
CA VAL A 369 19.33 -18.47 23.14
C VAL A 369 19.06 -19.02 21.75
N THR A 370 17.80 -19.33 21.45
CA THR A 370 17.38 -19.86 20.15
C THR A 370 16.12 -19.16 19.66
N LEU A 371 16.05 -18.97 18.35
CA LEU A 371 14.82 -18.59 17.66
C LEU A 371 14.16 -19.83 17.08
N ARG A 372 12.87 -19.99 17.39
CA ARG A 372 12.06 -21.15 17.00
C ARG A 372 10.75 -20.68 16.39
N LEU A 373 10.14 -21.55 15.60
CA LEU A 373 8.77 -21.39 15.16
C LEU A 373 7.80 -21.89 16.23
N ARG A 374 6.52 -21.59 16.03
CA ARG A 374 5.47 -22.02 16.94
C ARG A 374 5.26 -23.53 16.82
N GLY A 375 5.41 -24.26 17.92
CA GLY A 375 5.09 -25.69 18.05
C GLY A 375 3.67 -25.97 18.60
N GLY A 376 3.02 -24.96 19.18
CA GLY A 376 1.69 -25.04 19.78
C GLY A 376 1.71 -25.29 21.28
N GLY A 377 0.79 -24.63 22.01
CA GLY A 377 0.65 -24.76 23.46
C GLY A 377 1.47 -23.75 24.29
N GLU A 378 2.23 -22.88 23.63
CA GLU A 378 3.04 -21.86 24.27
C GLU A 378 2.19 -20.89 25.07
N LYS A 379 2.70 -20.52 26.25
CA LYS A 379 2.12 -19.50 27.10
C LYS A 379 3.19 -18.49 27.46
N LEU A 380 2.80 -17.22 27.43
CA LEU A 380 3.67 -16.11 27.81
C LEU A 380 2.92 -15.24 28.81
N ARG A 381 3.64 -14.77 29.82
CA ARG A 381 3.13 -13.84 30.81
C ARG A 381 3.71 -12.46 30.51
N PRO A 382 2.93 -11.50 29.98
CA PRO A 382 3.47 -10.22 29.52
C PRO A 382 3.74 -9.22 30.67
N HIS A 383 3.21 -9.49 31.87
CA HIS A 383 3.41 -8.63 33.05
C HIS A 383 3.51 -9.49 34.32
N PRO A 384 4.34 -9.14 35.33
CA PRO A 384 4.53 -9.95 36.54
C PRO A 384 3.21 -10.32 37.25
N HIS A 385 2.25 -9.39 37.26
CA HIS A 385 0.94 -9.55 37.91
C HIS A 385 -0.18 -10.03 36.98
N ALA A 386 0.10 -10.30 35.70
CA ALA A 386 -0.90 -10.80 34.76
C ALA A 386 -0.96 -12.34 34.77
N ALA A 387 -2.12 -12.90 34.44
CA ALA A 387 -2.23 -14.33 34.15
C ALA A 387 -1.44 -14.68 32.88
N ALA A 388 -0.85 -15.88 32.85
CA ALA A 388 -0.20 -16.39 31.64
C ALA A 388 -1.24 -16.50 30.51
N ARG A 389 -0.95 -15.87 29.37
CA ARG A 389 -1.80 -15.89 28.17
C ARG A 389 -1.32 -16.99 27.24
N SER A 390 -2.25 -17.72 26.64
CA SER A 390 -1.89 -18.59 25.52
C SER A 390 -1.43 -17.74 24.35
N MET A 391 -0.46 -18.23 23.59
CA MET A 391 0.01 -17.57 22.37
C MET A 391 -1.14 -17.27 21.41
N LYS A 392 -2.09 -18.20 21.28
CA LYS A 392 -3.29 -18.01 20.44
C LYS A 392 -4.06 -16.74 20.82
N ASN A 393 -4.34 -16.55 22.11
CA ASN A 393 -5.10 -15.40 22.58
C ASN A 393 -4.29 -14.11 22.43
N LEU A 394 -3.00 -14.15 22.78
CA LEU A 394 -2.10 -13.00 22.61
C LEU A 394 -2.07 -12.53 21.15
N LEU A 395 -1.83 -13.42 20.20
CA LEU A 395 -1.78 -13.07 18.77
C LEU A 395 -3.14 -12.62 18.21
N GLN A 396 -4.25 -13.13 18.76
CA GLN A 396 -5.61 -12.67 18.42
C GLN A 396 -5.90 -11.26 18.96
N GLU A 397 -5.52 -10.97 20.22
CA GLU A 397 -5.61 -9.64 20.83
C GLU A 397 -4.81 -8.62 20.02
N HIS A 398 -3.62 -9.00 19.54
CA HIS A 398 -2.80 -8.19 18.65
C HIS A 398 -3.26 -8.18 17.17
N ARG A 399 -4.37 -8.83 16.83
CA ARG A 399 -4.97 -8.92 15.49
C ARG A 399 -4.00 -9.40 14.40
N ILE A 400 -3.07 -10.29 14.74
CA ILE A 400 -2.10 -10.84 13.79
C ILE A 400 -2.80 -11.91 12.94
N PRO A 401 -2.75 -11.88 11.59
CA PRO A 401 -3.41 -12.87 10.76
C PRO A 401 -2.85 -14.29 10.94
N PRO A 402 -3.68 -15.35 10.87
CA PRO A 402 -3.25 -16.73 11.13
C PRO A 402 -2.00 -17.19 10.38
N TRP A 403 -1.86 -16.84 9.10
CA TRP A 403 -0.71 -17.23 8.27
C TRP A 403 0.62 -16.57 8.69
N GLN A 404 0.55 -15.44 9.41
CA GLN A 404 1.74 -14.83 10.01
C GLN A 404 2.07 -15.44 11.37
N ARG A 405 1.04 -15.83 12.15
CA ARG A 405 1.23 -16.40 13.49
C ARG A 405 2.13 -17.63 13.50
N GLU A 406 2.05 -18.45 12.46
CA GLU A 406 2.86 -19.67 12.32
C GLU A 406 4.32 -19.37 12.01
N ARG A 407 4.61 -18.19 11.47
CA ARG A 407 5.93 -17.80 10.96
C ARG A 407 6.65 -16.78 11.85
N LEU A 408 6.02 -16.31 12.92
CA LEU A 408 6.62 -15.36 13.86
C LEU A 408 7.83 -15.99 14.59
N PRO A 409 8.94 -15.24 14.75
CA PRO A 409 10.07 -15.71 15.53
C PRO A 409 9.74 -15.70 17.02
N LEU A 410 9.90 -16.86 17.65
CA LEU A 410 9.82 -17.03 19.11
C LEU A 410 11.23 -17.13 19.67
N LEU A 411 11.60 -16.25 20.58
CA LEU A 411 12.91 -16.23 21.22
C LEU A 411 12.85 -17.00 22.54
N TYR A 412 13.64 -18.06 22.63
CA TYR A 412 13.77 -18.94 23.78
C TYR A 412 15.13 -18.77 24.45
N CYS A 413 15.16 -18.79 25.78
CA CYS A 413 16.37 -18.97 26.59
C CYS A 413 16.30 -20.36 27.24
N GLY A 414 17.12 -21.30 26.75
CA GLY A 414 16.93 -22.72 26.99
C GLY A 414 15.56 -23.17 26.46
N GLU A 415 14.72 -23.73 27.33
CA GLU A 415 13.34 -24.14 27.00
C GLU A 415 12.28 -23.11 27.42
N THR A 416 12.69 -21.96 27.97
CA THR A 416 11.75 -20.93 28.42
C THR A 416 11.54 -19.88 27.32
N LEU A 417 10.28 -19.62 26.97
CA LEU A 417 9.91 -18.59 26.01
C LEU A 417 10.16 -17.20 26.61
N ALA A 418 11.15 -16.49 26.09
CA ALA A 418 11.54 -15.16 26.54
C ALA A 418 10.77 -14.05 25.82
N ALA A 419 10.53 -14.18 24.51
CA ALA A 419 9.79 -13.19 23.74
C ALA A 419 9.11 -13.75 22.49
N VAL A 420 8.06 -13.07 22.07
CA VAL A 420 7.43 -13.18 20.75
C VAL A 420 7.81 -11.90 20.01
N VAL A 421 8.70 -12.02 19.03
CA VAL A 421 9.33 -10.85 18.39
C VAL A 421 8.25 -9.94 17.78
N GLY A 422 8.29 -8.65 18.10
CA GLY A 422 7.32 -7.65 17.66
C GLY A 422 5.95 -7.71 18.34
N VAL A 423 5.74 -8.60 19.32
CA VAL A 423 4.44 -8.79 20.00
C VAL A 423 4.55 -8.57 21.50
N ALA A 424 5.37 -9.35 22.21
CA ALA A 424 5.48 -9.28 23.66
C ALA A 424 6.78 -9.90 24.19
N ILE A 425 7.22 -9.41 25.35
CA ILE A 425 8.35 -9.96 26.11
C ILE A 425 7.78 -10.56 27.41
N ALA A 426 8.22 -11.76 27.77
CA ALA A 426 7.84 -12.38 29.04
C ALA A 426 8.30 -11.50 30.20
N ALA A 427 7.46 -11.33 31.21
CA ALA A 427 7.72 -10.53 32.40
C ALA A 427 9.07 -10.88 33.06
N ASP A 428 9.33 -12.18 33.15
CA ASP A 428 10.57 -12.73 33.72
C ASP A 428 11.78 -12.50 32.83
N PHE A 429 11.63 -11.91 31.63
CA PHE A 429 12.72 -11.55 30.71
C PHE A 429 12.78 -10.06 30.38
N GLN A 430 11.88 -9.23 30.92
CA GLN A 430 11.94 -7.77 30.73
C GLN A 430 13.14 -7.16 31.46
N ALA A 431 13.89 -6.30 30.77
CA ALA A 431 14.99 -5.53 31.36
C ALA A 431 14.46 -4.52 32.37
N ALA A 432 15.10 -4.45 33.55
CA ALA A 432 14.83 -3.42 34.55
C ALA A 432 15.51 -2.10 34.18
N ASP A 433 15.11 -1.00 34.84
CA ASP A 433 15.67 0.33 34.58
C ASP A 433 17.21 0.32 34.60
N SER A 434 17.82 0.88 33.55
CA SER A 434 19.28 0.93 33.34
C SER A 434 20.00 -0.42 33.17
N GLU A 435 19.29 -1.55 33.19
CA GLU A 435 19.85 -2.88 32.89
C GLU A 435 20.19 -3.00 31.39
N PRO A 436 21.30 -3.66 31.00
CA PRO A 436 21.55 -3.99 29.61
C PRO A 436 20.45 -4.89 29.04
N GLY A 437 19.79 -4.42 27.97
CA GLY A 437 18.73 -5.15 27.30
C GLY A 437 18.92 -5.18 25.78
N ILE A 438 18.11 -6.00 25.12
CA ILE A 438 18.07 -6.14 23.68
C ILE A 438 16.65 -5.94 23.16
N VAL A 439 16.57 -5.11 22.14
CA VAL A 439 15.39 -4.86 21.33
C VAL A 439 15.51 -5.68 20.07
N VAL A 440 14.55 -6.56 19.84
CA VAL A 440 14.46 -7.34 18.61
C VAL A 440 13.34 -6.77 17.75
N SER A 441 13.68 -6.34 16.55
CA SER A 441 12.73 -5.83 15.56
C SER A 441 12.91 -6.55 14.23
N LEU A 442 11.85 -6.67 13.46
CA LEU A 442 11.93 -7.06 12.05
C LEU A 442 12.57 -5.89 11.29
N ALA A 443 13.70 -6.12 10.64
CA ALA A 443 14.39 -5.14 9.81
C ALA A 443 13.79 -5.13 8.41
N SER A 444 13.67 -3.96 7.79
CA SER A 444 13.19 -3.76 6.42
C SER A 444 14.14 -4.39 5.40
N GLY A 445 13.99 -5.69 5.18
CA GLY A 445 14.52 -6.35 4.00
C GLY A 445 13.61 -6.05 2.82
N GLN A 446 14.13 -6.09 1.58
CA GLN A 446 13.35 -5.87 0.36
C GLN A 446 12.24 -6.93 0.08
N GLY A 447 11.86 -7.73 1.07
CA GLY A 447 10.78 -8.72 1.00
C GLY A 447 9.41 -8.07 1.18
N HIS A 448 8.72 -7.82 0.08
CA HIS A 448 7.39 -7.24 0.07
C HIS A 448 6.38 -8.21 0.72
N GLY A 449 5.53 -7.71 1.64
CA GLY A 449 4.24 -8.31 1.97
C GLY A 449 4.04 -8.94 3.36
N CYS A 450 5.03 -9.60 3.97
CA CYS A 450 4.84 -10.17 5.33
C CYS A 450 5.08 -9.16 6.48
N GLN A 451 5.71 -8.03 6.18
CA GLN A 451 6.30 -7.12 7.16
C GLN A 451 5.40 -5.93 7.57
N SER A 452 4.58 -5.42 6.65
CA SER A 452 3.77 -4.20 6.82
C SER A 452 2.88 -4.18 8.08
N LEU A 453 2.43 -5.36 8.53
CA LEU A 453 1.53 -5.52 9.67
C LEU A 453 2.19 -5.27 11.04
N LEU A 454 3.53 -5.35 11.13
CA LEU A 454 4.29 -5.17 12.37
C LEU A 454 5.07 -3.84 12.41
N GLU A 455 5.45 -3.29 11.25
CA GLU A 455 6.20 -2.03 11.14
C GLU A 455 5.37 -0.76 11.35
N SER A 456 4.07 -0.80 11.06
CA SER A 456 3.15 0.35 11.22
C SER A 456 2.84 0.70 12.68
N ARG A 457 3.60 0.15 13.65
CA ARG A 457 3.38 0.35 15.08
C ARG A 457 4.55 1.13 15.68
N PRO A 458 4.29 2.22 16.43
CA PRO A 458 5.34 3.12 16.92
C PRO A 458 6.36 2.41 17.80
N GLN A 459 7.65 2.71 17.62
CA GLN A 459 8.82 2.13 18.31
C GLN A 459 8.83 2.22 19.86
N ASN A 460 7.76 2.66 20.52
CA ASN A 460 7.66 2.81 21.96
C ASN A 460 7.35 1.49 22.72
N PHE A 461 7.57 0.32 22.09
CA PHE A 461 7.18 -1.00 22.60
C PHE A 461 7.97 -1.54 23.81
N LEU A 462 8.76 -0.71 24.49
CA LEU A 462 9.81 -1.20 25.39
C LEU A 462 9.81 -0.62 26.80
N ASN A 463 8.93 0.33 27.12
CA ASN A 463 8.73 0.79 28.49
C ASN A 463 7.35 0.35 28.99
N SER A 464 7.33 -0.77 29.72
CA SER A 464 6.14 -1.29 30.43
C SER A 464 5.74 -0.47 31.66
N ASN A 465 6.20 0.78 31.79
CA ASN A 465 5.70 1.73 32.78
C ASN A 465 4.87 2.89 32.21
N HIS A 466 4.67 2.95 30.87
CA HIS A 466 3.77 3.95 30.26
C HIS A 466 2.66 3.38 29.37
N TYR A 467 2.61 2.06 29.16
CA TYR A 467 1.61 1.41 28.29
C TYR A 467 0.46 0.71 29.03
N LEU A 468 0.08 1.22 30.20
CA LEU A 468 -1.28 1.00 30.73
C LEU A 468 -2.29 1.99 30.16
N GLU A 469 -1.86 2.94 29.32
CA GLU A 469 -2.75 3.67 28.44
C GLU A 469 -2.71 3.06 27.02
N ARG A 470 -3.83 2.45 26.65
CA ARG A 470 -4.30 2.24 25.26
C ARG A 470 -3.80 1.01 24.48
N SER A 471 -4.02 -0.19 25.02
CA SER A 471 -4.81 -1.16 24.25
C SER A 471 -6.23 -0.67 24.33
N MET A 472 -6.67 0.16 23.38
CA MET A 472 -8.05 0.62 23.45
C MET A 472 -8.96 -0.45 22.87
N ALA A 473 -9.27 -1.44 23.71
CA ALA A 473 -10.55 -2.11 23.61
C ALA A 473 -11.62 -1.04 23.42
N VAL A 474 -12.47 -1.24 22.41
CA VAL A 474 -13.62 -0.36 22.19
C VAL A 474 -14.51 -0.49 23.43
N GLU A 475 -14.64 0.58 24.18
CA GLU A 475 -15.44 0.67 25.38
C GLU A 475 -16.73 1.43 25.06
N ARG A 476 -17.80 1.12 25.78
CA ARG A 476 -19.05 1.88 25.72
C ARG A 476 -19.33 2.50 27.07
N THR A 477 -19.81 3.73 27.07
CA THR A 477 -20.28 4.45 28.27
C THR A 477 -21.67 5.01 28.03
N LEU A 478 -22.47 5.12 29.09
CA LEU A 478 -23.68 5.93 29.04
C LEU A 478 -23.28 7.41 29.22
N SER A 479 -23.97 8.30 28.49
CA SER A 479 -24.00 9.73 28.75
C SER A 479 -25.45 10.19 28.68
N ILE A 480 -25.85 11.12 29.55
CA ILE A 480 -27.16 11.76 29.53
C ILE A 480 -26.97 13.27 29.49
N ILE A 481 -27.53 13.94 28.48
CA ILE A 481 -27.70 15.40 28.47
C ILE A 481 -28.95 15.72 29.28
N LYS A 482 -28.75 16.47 30.36
CA LYS A 482 -29.75 16.77 31.38
C LYS A 482 -30.72 17.86 30.92
N PRO A 483 -31.87 18.06 31.61
CA PRO A 483 -32.94 18.95 31.13
C PRO A 483 -32.51 20.41 30.93
N ASP A 484 -31.56 20.90 31.73
CA ASP A 484 -30.97 22.25 31.60
C ASP A 484 -30.25 22.44 30.26
N ALA A 485 -29.40 21.50 29.86
CA ALA A 485 -28.68 21.56 28.60
C ALA A 485 -29.59 21.30 27.39
N VAL A 486 -30.63 20.47 27.54
CA VAL A 486 -31.66 20.30 26.51
C VAL A 486 -32.45 21.59 26.30
N ALA A 487 -32.91 22.23 27.38
CA ALA A 487 -33.65 23.50 27.31
C ALA A 487 -32.84 24.65 26.69
N LYS A 488 -31.52 24.62 26.84
CA LYS A 488 -30.57 25.57 26.21
C LYS A 488 -30.32 25.33 24.72
N ASN A 489 -30.92 24.30 24.11
CA ASN A 489 -30.70 23.92 22.70
C ASN A 489 -29.22 23.65 22.35
N VAL A 490 -28.44 23.06 23.28
CA VAL A 490 -27.00 22.78 23.07
C VAL A 490 -26.69 21.31 22.76
N ILE A 491 -27.69 20.46 22.50
CA ILE A 491 -27.49 19.03 22.20
C ILE A 491 -26.47 18.83 21.07
N GLY A 492 -26.62 19.54 19.95
CA GLY A 492 -25.70 19.42 18.81
C GLY A 492 -24.26 19.84 19.15
N LYS A 493 -24.09 20.85 20.01
CA LYS A 493 -22.74 21.29 20.45
C LYS A 493 -22.09 20.23 21.34
N ILE A 494 -22.86 19.58 22.21
CA ILE A 494 -22.39 18.49 23.07
C ILE A 494 -22.06 17.25 22.23
N TYR A 495 -22.88 16.91 21.23
CA TYR A 495 -22.58 15.82 20.30
C TYR A 495 -21.30 16.07 19.52
N SER A 496 -21.15 17.27 18.97
CA SER A 496 -19.93 17.68 18.28
C SER A 496 -18.71 17.55 19.20
N ARG A 497 -18.83 17.88 20.50
CA ARG A 497 -17.75 17.71 21.47
C ARG A 497 -17.32 16.25 21.59
N PHE A 498 -18.27 15.31 21.66
CA PHE A 498 -17.95 13.89 21.72
C PHE A 498 -17.34 13.37 20.41
N GLU A 499 -17.94 13.69 19.26
CA GLU A 499 -17.52 13.21 17.95
C GLU A 499 -16.14 13.73 17.54
N THR A 500 -15.88 15.03 17.73
CA THR A 500 -14.57 15.65 17.44
C THR A 500 -13.46 15.14 18.35
N ASN A 501 -13.79 14.56 19.51
CA ASN A 501 -12.84 13.93 20.43
C ASN A 501 -12.81 12.40 20.31
N GLY A 502 -13.33 11.86 19.20
CA GLY A 502 -13.18 10.46 18.82
C GLY A 502 -14.10 9.49 19.57
N LEU A 503 -15.22 9.97 20.11
CA LEU A 503 -16.32 9.13 20.60
C LEU A 503 -17.46 9.08 19.57
N LYS A 504 -17.94 7.90 19.25
CA LYS A 504 -19.08 7.68 18.35
C LYS A 504 -20.37 7.56 19.14
N ILE A 505 -21.45 8.18 18.69
CA ILE A 505 -22.79 7.95 19.25
C ILE A 505 -23.40 6.73 18.54
N VAL A 506 -23.53 5.61 19.25
CA VAL A 506 -24.01 4.32 18.72
C VAL A 506 -25.45 3.97 19.11
N ALA A 507 -26.03 4.75 20.03
CA ALA A 507 -27.46 4.76 20.31
C ALA A 507 -27.81 6.11 20.94
N ALA A 508 -28.99 6.66 20.64
CA ALA A 508 -29.45 7.90 21.23
C ALA A 508 -30.99 7.95 21.23
N GLN A 509 -31.60 8.37 22.34
CA GLN A 509 -33.04 8.57 22.44
C GLN A 509 -33.35 9.77 23.34
N MET A 510 -34.33 10.58 22.93
CA MET A 510 -34.87 11.65 23.77
C MET A 510 -36.02 11.10 24.59
N ARG A 511 -36.02 11.35 25.90
CA ARG A 511 -37.05 10.85 26.81
C ARG A 511 -37.42 11.89 27.85
N HIS A 512 -38.67 11.90 28.28
CA HIS A 512 -39.07 12.52 29.55
C HIS A 512 -39.15 11.40 30.58
N LEU A 513 -38.26 11.40 31.58
CA LEU A 513 -38.22 10.34 32.59
C LEU A 513 -39.41 10.44 33.54
N SER A 514 -40.05 9.31 33.84
CA SER A 514 -40.97 9.22 34.98
C SER A 514 -40.20 9.20 36.31
N ARG A 515 -40.87 9.53 37.41
CA ARG A 515 -40.27 9.45 38.75
C ARG A 515 -39.70 8.06 39.05
N THR A 516 -40.45 7.01 38.72
CA THR A 516 -40.02 5.61 38.92
C THR A 516 -38.75 5.27 38.15
N GLU A 517 -38.59 5.79 36.93
CA GLU A 517 -37.39 5.56 36.12
C GLU A 517 -36.18 6.34 36.62
N ALA A 518 -36.37 7.60 37.03
CA ALA A 518 -35.30 8.39 37.62
C ALA A 518 -34.84 7.81 38.98
N GLU A 519 -35.77 7.38 39.83
CA GLU A 519 -35.45 6.73 41.11
C GLU A 519 -34.77 5.36 40.91
N GLY A 520 -35.19 4.60 39.90
CA GLY A 520 -34.57 3.33 39.53
C GLY A 520 -33.14 3.49 39.03
N PHE A 521 -32.90 4.48 38.15
CA PHE A 521 -31.57 4.77 37.61
C PHE A 521 -30.61 5.26 38.70
N TYR A 522 -31.04 6.19 39.57
CA TYR A 522 -30.20 6.75 40.63
C TYR A 522 -30.28 5.99 41.96
N ALA A 523 -30.76 4.74 41.98
CA ALA A 523 -31.01 3.99 43.21
C ALA A 523 -29.78 3.88 44.14
N VAL A 524 -28.57 3.86 43.57
CA VAL A 524 -27.29 3.88 44.31
C VAL A 524 -27.10 5.12 45.19
N HIS A 525 -27.82 6.21 44.91
CA HIS A 525 -27.81 7.45 45.68
C HIS A 525 -28.98 7.58 46.64
N LYS A 526 -29.87 6.58 46.78
CA LYS A 526 -31.12 6.68 47.57
C LYS A 526 -30.93 7.13 49.03
N ALA A 527 -29.79 6.79 49.64
CA ALA A 527 -29.44 7.19 51.01
C ALA A 527 -28.76 8.57 51.11
N ARG A 528 -28.53 9.26 49.99
CA ARG A 528 -27.84 10.56 49.95
C ARG A 528 -28.83 11.71 50.13
N PRO A 529 -28.48 12.78 50.87
CA PRO A 529 -29.38 13.91 51.13
C PRO A 529 -29.94 14.59 49.87
N PHE A 530 -29.18 14.57 48.76
CA PHE A 530 -29.54 15.22 47.49
C PHE A 530 -30.36 14.32 46.55
N PHE A 531 -30.70 13.09 46.93
CA PHE A 531 -31.36 12.13 46.02
C PHE A 531 -32.71 12.63 45.50
N LYS A 532 -33.53 13.19 46.41
CA LYS A 532 -34.86 13.70 46.06
C LYS A 532 -34.77 14.84 45.04
N ASP A 533 -33.86 15.79 45.29
CA ASP A 533 -33.67 16.96 44.42
C ASP A 533 -33.08 16.55 43.05
N LEU A 534 -32.18 15.56 43.02
CA LEU A 534 -31.65 14.98 41.78
C LEU A 534 -32.76 14.33 40.95
N VAL A 535 -33.64 13.56 41.57
CA VAL A 535 -34.80 12.93 40.89
C VAL A 535 -35.76 14.00 40.38
N ASP A 536 -36.13 14.96 41.22
CA ASP A 536 -37.05 16.06 40.87
C ASP A 536 -36.50 16.89 39.69
N PHE A 537 -35.18 17.11 39.65
CA PHE A 537 -34.51 17.76 38.52
C PHE A 537 -34.54 16.91 37.24
N MET A 538 -34.20 15.62 37.32
CA MET A 538 -34.12 14.76 36.14
C MET A 538 -35.47 14.49 35.47
N ILE A 539 -36.58 14.69 36.19
CA ILE A 539 -37.95 14.61 35.65
C ILE A 539 -38.54 15.98 35.27
N SER A 540 -37.82 17.08 35.47
CA SER A 540 -38.35 18.43 35.23
C SER A 540 -38.50 18.78 33.74
N GLY A 541 -37.90 18.00 32.85
CA GLY A 541 -37.94 18.20 31.40
C GLY A 541 -37.33 17.03 30.63
N PRO A 542 -37.28 17.12 29.29
CA PRO A 542 -36.71 16.09 28.45
C PRO A 542 -35.20 15.96 28.66
N VAL A 543 -34.71 14.73 28.60
CA VAL A 543 -33.29 14.37 28.58
C VAL A 543 -32.93 13.73 27.25
N MET A 544 -31.69 13.90 26.83
CA MET A 544 -31.12 13.10 25.75
C MET A 544 -30.25 12.02 26.37
N ILE A 545 -30.57 10.75 26.11
CA ILE A 545 -29.81 9.60 26.63
C ILE A 545 -29.04 9.01 25.45
N GLN A 546 -27.75 8.76 25.61
CA GLN A 546 -26.90 8.26 24.54
C GLN A 546 -25.86 7.25 25.00
N VAL A 547 -25.49 6.35 24.10
CA VAL A 547 -24.38 5.41 24.26
C VAL A 547 -23.22 5.92 23.42
N LEU A 548 -22.11 6.22 24.08
CA LEU A 548 -20.87 6.63 23.45
C LEU A 548 -19.96 5.42 23.34
N GLU A 549 -19.50 5.13 22.13
CA GLU A 549 -18.56 4.07 21.83
C GLU A 549 -17.24 4.68 21.40
N GLY A 550 -16.16 4.22 22.00
CA GLY A 550 -14.87 4.65 21.57
C GLY A 550 -13.78 4.04 22.40
N PRO A 551 -12.54 4.27 21.99
CA PRO A 551 -11.44 3.67 22.67
C PRO A 551 -11.19 4.52 23.95
N GLY A 552 -11.31 3.89 25.13
CA GLY A 552 -11.31 4.54 26.46
C GLY A 552 -12.54 5.44 26.74
N ALA A 553 -13.73 5.02 26.30
CA ALA A 553 -14.93 5.84 26.28
C ALA A 553 -15.37 6.37 27.66
N VAL A 554 -15.28 5.58 28.72
CA VAL A 554 -15.72 6.01 30.07
C VAL A 554 -14.85 7.15 30.56
N GLN A 555 -13.52 6.98 30.52
CA GLN A 555 -12.59 8.02 30.97
C GLN A 555 -12.66 9.27 30.09
N LYS A 556 -12.68 9.11 28.75
CA LYS A 556 -12.80 10.25 27.82
C LYS A 556 -14.09 11.05 28.04
N ASN A 557 -15.22 10.38 28.27
CA ASN A 557 -16.46 11.06 28.56
C ASN A 557 -16.33 11.90 29.84
N ARG A 558 -15.76 11.32 30.91
CA ARG A 558 -15.53 12.05 32.17
C ARG A 558 -14.60 13.26 32.01
N ASP A 559 -13.53 13.12 31.23
CA ASP A 559 -12.60 14.21 30.94
C ASP A 559 -13.30 15.35 30.18
N LEU A 560 -14.14 15.01 29.19
CA LEU A 560 -14.92 15.99 28.42
C LEU A 560 -16.04 16.64 29.26
N MET A 561 -16.62 15.91 30.22
CA MET A 561 -17.64 16.43 31.12
C MET A 561 -17.05 17.50 32.05
N GLY A 562 -15.87 17.27 32.61
CA GLY A 562 -15.24 18.14 33.61
C GLY A 562 -15.80 17.96 35.04
N ALA A 563 -15.24 18.70 36.00
CA ALA A 563 -15.62 18.62 37.41
C ALA A 563 -17.12 18.91 37.62
N THR A 564 -17.74 18.24 38.59
CA THR A 564 -19.19 18.38 38.91
C THR A 564 -19.57 19.82 39.24
N ASP A 565 -18.69 20.57 39.88
CA ASP A 565 -18.82 22.02 40.09
C ASP A 565 -18.28 22.75 38.85
N PRO A 566 -19.12 23.45 38.07
CA PRO A 566 -18.68 24.10 36.85
C PRO A 566 -17.65 25.21 37.09
N LYS A 567 -17.61 25.81 38.29
CA LYS A 567 -16.57 26.80 38.65
C LYS A 567 -15.19 26.19 38.81
N LYS A 568 -15.11 24.87 39.02
CA LYS A 568 -13.88 24.08 39.16
C LYS A 568 -13.60 23.21 37.94
N ALA A 569 -14.44 23.28 36.91
CA ALA A 569 -14.26 22.54 35.68
C ALA A 569 -13.29 23.29 34.76
N ASP A 570 -12.40 22.55 34.10
CA ASP A 570 -11.42 23.14 33.19
C ASP A 570 -12.11 23.78 31.97
N LYS A 571 -11.53 24.87 31.47
CA LYS A 571 -12.06 25.59 30.30
C LYS A 571 -12.17 24.67 29.10
N GLY A 572 -13.32 24.69 28.44
CA GLY A 572 -13.60 23.84 27.28
C GLY A 572 -14.19 22.47 27.61
N THR A 573 -14.43 22.16 28.89
CA THR A 573 -15.26 21.01 29.29
C THR A 573 -16.75 21.35 29.20
N ILE A 574 -17.60 20.34 29.03
CA ILE A 574 -19.05 20.51 28.85
C ILE A 574 -19.67 21.22 30.06
N ARG A 575 -19.22 20.92 31.28
CA ARG A 575 -19.71 21.59 32.50
C ARG A 575 -19.23 23.02 32.60
N ALA A 576 -17.98 23.33 32.25
CA ALA A 576 -17.52 24.72 32.22
C ALA A 576 -18.32 25.57 31.22
N ASP A 577 -18.67 24.99 30.06
CA ASP A 577 -19.28 25.73 28.96
C ASP A 577 -20.82 25.80 29.05
N PHE A 578 -21.49 24.82 29.66
CA PHE A 578 -22.95 24.67 29.54
C PHE A 578 -23.72 24.46 30.86
N ALA A 579 -23.06 24.17 31.99
CA ALA A 579 -23.75 23.99 33.28
C ALA A 579 -24.14 25.32 33.93
N ASP A 580 -25.23 25.33 34.70
CA ASP A 580 -25.65 26.49 35.51
C ASP A 580 -25.18 26.37 36.96
N SER A 581 -25.17 25.16 37.51
CA SER A 581 -24.85 24.92 38.92
C SER A 581 -24.34 23.49 39.13
N ILE A 582 -24.06 23.13 40.39
CA ILE A 582 -23.67 21.76 40.78
C ILE A 582 -24.79 20.77 40.47
N ASP A 583 -26.05 21.16 40.67
CA ASP A 583 -27.22 20.31 40.46
C ASP A 583 -27.64 20.29 38.97
N ALA A 584 -27.66 21.47 38.33
CA ALA A 584 -27.89 21.66 36.90
C ALA A 584 -26.57 21.70 36.14
N ASN A 585 -25.91 20.54 36.07
CA ASN A 585 -24.55 20.41 35.54
C ASN A 585 -24.45 19.86 34.10
N ALA A 586 -25.46 20.11 33.27
CA ALA A 586 -25.54 19.79 31.84
C ALA A 586 -25.51 18.31 31.43
N VAL A 587 -24.67 17.47 32.04
CA VAL A 587 -24.41 16.09 31.63
C VAL A 587 -24.13 15.14 32.79
N HIS A 588 -24.59 13.90 32.63
CA HIS A 588 -24.23 12.72 33.43
C HIS A 588 -23.44 11.73 32.57
N GLY A 589 -22.56 10.96 33.21
CA GLY A 589 -21.81 9.89 32.57
C GLY A 589 -21.37 8.87 33.61
N SER A 590 -21.22 7.62 33.15
CA SER A 590 -20.84 6.49 33.98
C SER A 590 -19.45 6.69 34.61
N ASP A 591 -19.26 6.17 35.81
CA ASP A 591 -18.02 6.27 36.59
C ASP A 591 -17.05 5.10 36.36
N SER A 592 -17.55 3.94 35.90
CA SER A 592 -16.75 2.78 35.51
C SER A 592 -17.36 2.02 34.31
N ALA A 593 -16.59 1.10 33.72
CA ALA A 593 -17.04 0.23 32.64
C ALA A 593 -18.17 -0.71 33.08
N GLU A 594 -18.11 -1.20 34.32
CA GLU A 594 -19.13 -2.06 34.91
C GLU A 594 -20.45 -1.32 35.08
N ASN A 595 -20.40 -0.09 35.59
CA ASN A 595 -21.60 0.74 35.75
C ASN A 595 -22.15 1.19 34.41
N ALA A 596 -21.28 1.54 33.45
CA ALA A 596 -21.69 1.81 32.07
C ALA A 596 -22.54 0.68 31.48
N LYS A 597 -22.15 -0.59 31.68
CA LYS A 597 -22.93 -1.74 31.19
C LYS A 597 -24.32 -1.80 31.82
N ILE A 598 -24.42 -1.64 33.14
CA ILE A 598 -25.69 -1.67 33.88
C ILE A 598 -26.60 -0.53 33.41
N GLU A 599 -26.05 0.67 33.27
CA GLU A 599 -26.75 1.89 32.86
C GLU A 599 -27.22 1.83 31.39
N ILE A 600 -26.39 1.29 30.49
CA ILE A 600 -26.76 1.06 29.08
C ILE A 600 -27.89 0.04 28.98
N ASP A 601 -27.79 -1.08 29.72
CA ASP A 601 -28.81 -2.12 29.74
C ASP A 601 -30.14 -1.59 30.31
N TYR A 602 -30.10 -0.66 31.28
CA TYR A 602 -31.28 -0.02 31.87
C TYR A 602 -32.12 0.76 30.83
N PHE A 603 -31.48 1.48 29.90
CA PHE A 603 -32.19 2.34 28.94
C PHE A 603 -32.35 1.77 27.53
N PHE A 604 -31.41 0.96 27.05
CA PHE A 604 -31.39 0.48 25.67
C PHE A 604 -31.53 -1.04 25.56
N GLY A 605 -31.09 -1.80 26.57
CA GLY A 605 -30.96 -3.25 26.46
C GLY A 605 -30.03 -3.70 25.32
N PRO A 606 -29.82 -5.02 25.14
CA PRO A 606 -28.80 -5.53 24.22
C PRO A 606 -29.13 -5.39 22.72
N LYS A 607 -30.37 -5.05 22.35
CA LYS A 607 -30.86 -5.06 20.95
C LYS A 607 -31.03 -3.68 20.30
N ASN A 608 -30.87 -2.58 21.05
CA ASN A 608 -31.11 -1.22 20.54
C ASN A 608 -29.82 -0.39 20.39
N ILE A 609 -28.68 -1.07 20.17
CA ILE A 609 -27.37 -0.42 19.95
C ILE A 609 -26.88 -0.77 18.54
N CYS A 610 -26.57 0.26 17.75
CA CYS A 610 -26.07 0.11 16.39
C CYS A 610 -24.60 0.55 16.34
N SER A 611 -23.68 -0.41 16.30
CA SER A 611 -22.25 -0.11 16.19
C SER A 611 -21.95 0.51 14.83
N ARG A 612 -21.20 1.62 14.81
CA ARG A 612 -20.90 2.43 13.62
C ARG A 612 -19.43 2.39 13.25
#